data_AF-A0A838YMG9-F1
#
_entry.id   AF-A0A838YMG9-F1
#
_cell.length_a   1.000
_cell.length_b   1.000
_cell.length_c   1.000
_cell.angle_alpha   90.00
_cell.angle_beta   90.00
_cell.angle_gamma   90.00
#
_symmetry.space_group_name_H-M   'P 1'
#
loop_
_entity.id
_entity.type
_entity.pdbx_description
1 polymer ?
#
loop_
_entity_poly.entity_id
_entity_poly.type
_entity_poly.pdbx_seq_one_letter_code
_entity_poly.pdbx_strand_id
1 'polypeptide(L)'
;MTEHEVTGISVGEFETIPQILASSESLQVAFVLLIIGLVIIGIVYRKFSYWVSSQKFNYARPHSSRFVRKAVLPFFAIALVSSINVYIQTAELFEVEIEDGLGGAEKFAKILNSINILVIGWTISHLIPIALTKRDKSILEREDYEQWNNMRGFTDDDNLFYKCFKWIPPKTTPYDMKDDEFQKHVQTEDGLKFLEKYHTSRGLPIGSYDKLVDEPFEEWKKSERVKYEKYYKNCIDGTNQTGQKLKPGTTPDEIYPIDVWREQKRQNNYEPLIPNSRPPGYARKQKEGVPKSAKQVLPIGIFVATVLGVVTWWGVDLVVLATATGGLALGIGLALKETMENYFAYIMIKKDKVIKEGDRVTLPSGYTGLVFKITPRITYVRHGLNESLAIIPTKQIVSEEIINFTKEFKLVPSIIEVGVSYLNDPVQVEAILMKIGKRAMKEVKDGQGNHLARQKRCPYLDEHKPSCGCDKEIHVEVGDPVVRFNNFNDSSLDFALRVFVRDYGSQFKMKSEMRTIMYQEFKDYDIRIPWPIRTVYQGDEKREAEEIGKFDKIRDQVVKEYGSKDTEGSAEEG
;
A
#
# COMPACT_ATOMS: atom_id res chain seq x y z
N MET A 1 -51.86 34.12 -13.05
CA MET A 1 -50.78 35.10 -13.28
C MET A 1 -50.69 35.98 -12.05
N THR A 2 -49.75 35.67 -11.17
CA THR A 2 -49.28 36.55 -10.10
C THR A 2 -47.79 36.26 -10.02
N GLU A 3 -47.03 37.00 -10.82
CA GLU A 3 -45.58 37.07 -10.72
C GLU A 3 -45.25 37.64 -9.35
N HIS A 4 -44.70 36.80 -8.46
CA HIS A 4 -43.90 37.32 -7.37
C HIS A 4 -42.60 37.80 -7.99
N GLU A 5 -42.52 39.10 -8.28
CA GLU A 5 -41.25 39.79 -8.50
C GLU A 5 -40.37 39.53 -7.28
N VAL A 6 -39.40 38.63 -7.45
CA VAL A 6 -38.23 38.57 -6.58
C VAL A 6 -37.52 39.89 -6.82
N THR A 7 -37.63 40.83 -5.87
CA THR A 7 -36.84 42.05 -5.84
C THR A 7 -35.37 41.64 -5.72
N GLY A 8 -34.73 41.41 -6.86
CA GLY A 8 -33.30 41.21 -6.96
C GLY A 8 -32.63 42.50 -6.54
N ILE A 9 -32.00 42.50 -5.36
CA ILE A 9 -31.11 43.58 -4.96
C ILE A 9 -30.05 43.72 -6.07
N SER A 10 -30.06 44.86 -6.74
CA SER A 10 -29.05 45.18 -7.75
C SER A 10 -27.67 45.16 -7.09
N VAL A 11 -26.72 44.46 -7.70
CA VAL A 11 -25.32 44.36 -7.24
C VAL A 11 -24.65 45.75 -7.13
N GLY A 12 -25.30 46.83 -7.61
CA GLY A 12 -24.87 48.22 -7.47
C GLY A 12 -25.21 48.93 -6.14
N GLU A 13 -25.96 48.30 -5.21
CA GLU A 13 -26.35 48.91 -3.92
C GLU A 13 -25.46 48.49 -2.72
N PHE A 14 -24.28 47.93 -2.97
CA PHE A 14 -23.31 47.74 -1.89
C PHE A 14 -22.61 49.07 -1.61
N GLU A 15 -23.09 49.81 -0.59
CA GLU A 15 -22.27 50.83 0.05
C GLU A 15 -20.92 50.21 0.43
N THR A 16 -19.85 50.83 -0.05
CA THR A 16 -18.50 50.38 0.24
C THR A 16 -18.22 50.54 1.74
N ILE A 17 -17.38 49.67 2.33
CA ILE A 17 -17.00 49.75 3.75
C ILE A 17 -16.58 51.19 4.17
N PRO A 18 -15.83 51.96 3.36
CA PRO A 18 -15.52 53.35 3.67
C PRO A 18 -16.74 54.28 3.78
N GLN A 19 -17.81 54.05 2.98
CA GLN A 19 -19.06 54.82 3.07
C GLN A 19 -19.82 54.53 4.36
N ILE A 20 -19.89 53.25 4.77
CA ILE A 20 -20.49 52.84 6.05
C ILE A 20 -19.71 53.38 7.24
N LEU A 21 -18.37 53.42 7.14
CA LEU A 21 -17.53 54.01 8.19
C LEU A 21 -17.62 55.53 8.23
N ALA A 22 -17.87 56.20 7.11
CA ALA A 22 -18.06 57.64 7.08
C ALA A 22 -19.39 58.09 7.71
N SER A 23 -20.33 57.17 7.96
CA SER A 23 -21.66 57.51 8.46
C SER A 23 -21.73 57.77 9.96
N SER A 24 -20.77 57.30 10.78
CA SER A 24 -20.72 57.66 12.21
C SER A 24 -19.31 57.60 12.80
N GLU A 25 -19.03 58.47 13.77
CA GLU A 25 -17.77 58.46 14.52
C GLU A 25 -17.64 57.20 15.40
N SER A 26 -18.75 56.72 15.97
CA SER A 26 -18.78 55.50 16.79
C SER A 26 -18.36 54.26 15.98
N LEU A 27 -18.75 54.17 14.70
CA LEU A 27 -18.35 53.11 13.77
C LEU A 27 -16.86 53.20 13.39
N GLN A 28 -16.33 54.42 13.18
CA GLN A 28 -14.90 54.61 12.93
C GLN A 28 -14.05 54.17 14.11
N VAL A 29 -14.43 54.57 15.33
CA VAL A 29 -13.75 54.16 16.57
C VAL A 29 -13.82 52.64 16.74
N ALA A 30 -14.99 52.03 16.54
CA ALA A 30 -15.16 50.58 16.62
C ALA A 30 -14.28 49.83 15.61
N PHE A 31 -14.15 50.35 14.38
CA PHE A 31 -13.30 49.76 13.34
C PHE A 31 -11.80 49.89 13.67
N VAL A 32 -11.36 51.04 14.20
CA VAL A 32 -9.97 51.21 14.66
C VAL A 32 -9.66 50.24 15.82
N LEU A 33 -10.57 50.11 16.79
CA LEU A 33 -10.44 49.16 17.90
C LEU A 33 -10.40 47.70 17.40
N LEU A 34 -11.18 47.36 16.38
CA LEU A 34 -11.14 46.04 15.74
C LEU A 34 -9.74 45.76 15.16
N ILE A 35 -9.19 46.69 14.38
CA ILE A 35 -7.87 46.53 13.75
C ILE A 35 -6.78 46.39 14.81
N ILE A 36 -6.75 47.30 15.80
CA ILE A 36 -5.77 47.27 16.89
C ILE A 36 -5.89 45.96 17.68
N GLY A 37 -7.11 45.55 18.02
CA GLY A 37 -7.38 44.29 18.71
C GLY A 37 -6.88 43.07 17.93
N LEU A 38 -7.14 43.00 16.62
CA LEU A 38 -6.65 41.91 15.76
C LEU A 38 -5.12 41.87 15.68
N VAL A 39 -4.46 43.03 15.62
CA VAL A 39 -2.98 43.12 15.63
C VAL A 39 -2.42 42.61 16.96
N ILE A 40 -2.98 43.03 18.09
CA ILE A 40 -2.57 42.57 19.43
C ILE A 40 -2.76 41.06 19.55
N ILE A 41 -3.93 40.55 19.17
CA ILE A 41 -4.23 39.10 19.16
C ILE A 41 -3.20 38.37 18.31
N GLY A 42 -2.85 38.89 17.14
CA GLY A 42 -1.83 38.31 16.26
C GLY A 42 -0.44 38.22 16.92
N ILE A 43 0.00 39.28 17.61
CA ILE A 43 1.28 39.31 18.32
C ILE A 43 1.29 38.33 19.51
N VAL A 44 0.24 38.36 20.33
CA VAL A 44 0.08 37.45 21.48
C VAL A 44 0.04 36.00 21.01
N TYR A 45 -0.72 35.73 19.93
CA TYR A 45 -0.80 34.41 19.34
C TYR A 45 0.54 33.89 18.83
N ARG A 46 1.38 34.73 18.21
CA ARG A 46 2.74 34.32 17.79
C ARG A 46 3.58 33.85 18.97
N LYS A 47 3.58 34.61 20.07
CA LYS A 47 4.28 34.23 21.31
C LYS A 47 3.71 32.95 21.91
N PHE A 48 2.39 32.84 22.01
CA PHE A 48 1.69 31.66 22.52
C PHE A 48 2.00 30.42 21.68
N SER A 49 1.91 30.52 20.34
CA SER A 49 2.16 29.41 19.42
C SER A 49 3.60 28.90 19.53
N TYR A 50 4.58 29.81 19.63
CA TYR A 50 5.98 29.44 19.86
C TYR A 50 6.14 28.74 21.22
N TRP A 51 5.61 29.32 22.29
CA TRP A 51 5.65 28.73 23.63
C TRP A 51 5.04 27.32 23.68
N VAL A 52 3.83 27.13 23.14
CA VAL A 52 3.18 25.80 23.09
C VAL A 52 4.01 24.79 22.30
N SER A 53 4.70 25.23 21.24
CA SER A 53 5.51 24.34 20.39
C SER A 53 6.78 23.82 21.08
N SER A 54 7.33 24.57 22.03
CA SER A 54 8.53 24.17 22.78
C SER A 54 8.21 23.36 24.04
N GLN A 55 6.95 23.31 24.49
CA GLN A 55 6.57 22.51 25.66
C GLN A 55 6.61 21.00 25.38
N LYS A 56 6.94 20.20 26.42
CA LYS A 56 6.83 18.71 26.39
C LYS A 56 5.45 18.24 25.89
N PHE A 57 4.40 19.00 26.18
CA PHE A 57 3.04 18.72 25.70
C PHE A 57 2.93 18.58 24.17
N ASN A 58 3.70 19.36 23.39
CA ASN A 58 3.73 19.24 21.93
C ASN A 58 4.30 17.90 21.43
N TYR A 59 5.15 17.26 22.23
CA TYR A 59 5.81 16.02 21.89
C TYR A 59 5.04 14.79 22.40
N ALA A 60 4.56 14.86 23.64
CA ALA A 60 3.79 13.80 24.27
C ALA A 60 2.32 13.72 23.78
N ARG A 61 1.73 14.87 23.39
CA ARG A 61 0.35 14.95 22.88
C ARG A 61 0.28 15.88 21.65
N PRO A 62 0.90 15.49 20.52
CA PRO A 62 1.09 16.37 19.37
C PRO A 62 -0.23 16.79 18.70
N HIS A 63 -1.23 15.92 18.65
CA HIS A 63 -2.54 16.27 18.08
C HIS A 63 -3.29 17.29 18.92
N SER A 64 -3.32 17.11 20.25
CA SER A 64 -3.95 18.07 21.17
C SER A 64 -3.23 19.42 21.16
N SER A 65 -1.89 19.43 21.14
CA SER A 65 -1.11 20.67 21.01
C SER A 65 -1.39 21.42 19.70
N ARG A 66 -1.48 20.69 18.58
CA ARG A 66 -1.87 21.29 17.29
C ARG A 66 -3.29 21.85 17.31
N PHE A 67 -4.23 21.11 17.90
CA PHE A 67 -5.61 21.54 18.06
C PHE A 67 -5.70 22.84 18.86
N VAL A 68 -5.08 22.89 20.05
CA VAL A 68 -5.07 24.08 20.92
C VAL A 68 -4.48 25.28 20.19
N ARG A 69 -3.32 25.14 19.53
CA ARG A 69 -2.72 26.24 18.77
C ARG A 69 -3.64 26.76 17.67
N LYS A 70 -4.36 25.88 16.96
CA LYS A 70 -5.25 26.29 15.88
C LYS A 70 -6.60 26.85 16.37
N ALA A 71 -7.08 26.45 17.54
CA ALA A 71 -8.36 26.89 18.10
C ALA A 71 -8.28 28.22 18.87
N VAL A 72 -7.14 28.53 19.50
CA VAL A 72 -7.00 29.69 20.39
C VAL A 72 -7.10 31.03 19.65
N LEU A 73 -6.49 31.16 18.47
CA LEU A 73 -6.54 32.39 17.68
C LEU A 73 -7.99 32.78 17.27
N PRO A 74 -8.77 31.86 16.67
CA PRO A 74 -10.18 32.11 16.37
C PRO A 74 -11.04 32.43 17.59
N PHE A 75 -10.79 31.77 18.72
CA PHE A 75 -11.53 32.03 19.95
C PHE A 75 -11.42 33.50 20.38
N PHE A 76 -10.19 34.04 20.41
CA PHE A 76 -9.98 35.44 20.73
C PHE A 76 -10.48 36.39 19.64
N ALA A 77 -10.38 36.01 18.37
CA ALA A 77 -10.92 36.81 17.27
C ALA A 77 -12.45 36.92 17.35
N ILE A 78 -13.16 35.81 17.61
CA ILE A 78 -14.63 35.79 17.79
C ILE A 78 -15.02 36.60 19.03
N ALA A 79 -14.28 36.46 20.14
CA ALA A 79 -14.53 37.24 21.34
C ALA A 79 -14.40 38.75 21.06
N LEU A 80 -13.34 39.18 20.37
CA LEU A 80 -13.14 40.59 19.98
C LEU A 80 -14.26 41.10 19.07
N VAL A 81 -14.57 40.37 18.00
CA VAL A 81 -15.62 40.75 17.04
C VAL A 81 -16.98 40.83 17.73
N SER A 82 -17.29 39.86 18.60
CA SER A 82 -18.53 39.86 19.39
C SER A 82 -18.58 41.02 20.39
N SER A 83 -17.48 41.33 21.08
CA SER A 83 -17.42 42.48 21.99
C SER A 83 -17.60 43.81 21.27
N ILE A 84 -17.06 43.96 20.06
CA ILE A 84 -17.24 45.17 19.23
C ILE A 84 -18.68 45.25 18.72
N ASN A 85 -19.29 44.13 18.34
CA ASN A 85 -20.70 44.09 17.96
C ASN A 85 -21.60 44.57 19.12
N VAL A 86 -21.34 44.10 20.34
CA VAL A 86 -22.05 44.56 21.55
C VAL A 86 -21.82 46.05 21.78
N TYR A 87 -20.58 46.54 21.67
CA TYR A 87 -20.25 47.95 21.83
C TYR A 87 -21.06 48.85 20.89
N ILE A 88 -21.14 48.48 19.60
CA ILE A 88 -21.88 49.25 18.59
C ILE A 88 -23.38 49.26 18.90
N GLN A 89 -23.96 48.10 19.20
CA GLN A 89 -25.38 47.99 19.55
C GLN A 89 -25.71 48.80 20.81
N THR A 90 -24.81 48.83 21.80
CA THR A 90 -25.00 49.67 22.98
C THR A 90 -24.83 51.15 22.67
N ALA A 91 -23.86 51.55 21.83
CA ALA A 91 -23.64 52.95 21.49
C ALA A 91 -24.82 53.55 20.71
N GLU A 92 -25.36 52.80 19.76
CA GLU A 92 -26.54 53.19 18.97
C GLU A 92 -27.82 53.26 19.83
N LEU A 93 -27.94 52.44 20.88
CA LEU A 93 -29.04 52.53 21.86
C LEU A 93 -29.03 53.87 22.65
N PHE A 94 -27.86 54.50 22.79
CA PHE A 94 -27.69 55.78 23.50
C PHE A 94 -27.67 56.99 22.55
N GLU A 95 -27.51 56.80 21.24
CA GLU A 95 -27.67 57.83 20.21
C GLU A 95 -29.13 57.81 19.72
N VAL A 96 -29.96 58.67 20.30
CA VAL A 96 -31.36 58.83 19.89
C VAL A 96 -31.40 59.56 18.54
N GLU A 97 -31.57 58.83 17.44
CA GLU A 97 -32.18 59.37 16.22
C GLU A 97 -32.92 58.29 15.42
N ILE A 98 -34.17 58.60 15.09
CA ILE A 98 -35.09 57.78 14.30
C ILE A 98 -34.94 58.25 12.85
N GLU A 99 -34.43 57.42 11.96
CA GLU A 99 -34.67 57.57 10.52
C GLU A 99 -34.81 56.20 9.83
N ASP A 100 -35.84 56.09 8.98
CA ASP A 100 -36.25 54.86 8.28
C ASP A 100 -35.22 54.45 7.24
N GLY A 101 -34.35 53.53 7.64
CA GLY A 101 -33.41 52.81 6.79
C GLY A 101 -32.55 51.91 7.66
N LEU A 102 -32.10 50.76 7.14
CA LEU A 102 -31.10 49.94 7.84
C LEU A 102 -29.90 50.83 8.19
N GLY A 103 -29.79 51.21 9.47
CA GLY A 103 -28.74 52.10 9.96
C GLY A 103 -27.35 51.57 9.61
N GLY A 104 -26.38 52.46 9.44
CA GLY A 104 -24.99 52.07 9.15
C GLY A 104 -24.44 51.03 10.14
N ALA A 105 -24.90 51.06 11.39
CA ALA A 105 -24.56 50.09 12.41
C ALA A 105 -25.25 48.71 12.26
N GLU A 106 -26.48 48.62 11.75
CA GLU A 106 -27.10 47.33 11.42
C GLU A 106 -26.37 46.66 10.24
N LYS A 107 -25.99 47.44 9.22
CA LYS A 107 -25.14 46.95 8.12
C LYS A 107 -23.76 46.50 8.63
N PHE A 108 -23.16 47.28 9.53
CA PHE A 108 -21.87 46.93 10.15
C PHE A 108 -21.96 45.68 11.04
N ALA A 109 -23.04 45.51 11.81
CA ALA A 109 -23.29 44.32 12.60
C ALA A 109 -23.43 43.05 11.72
N LYS A 110 -24.10 43.16 10.56
CA LYS A 110 -24.13 42.08 9.56
C LYS A 110 -22.73 41.73 9.03
N ILE A 111 -21.87 42.72 8.81
CA ILE A 111 -20.46 42.52 8.44
C ILE A 111 -19.69 41.78 9.56
N LEU A 112 -19.83 42.21 10.81
CA LEU A 112 -19.18 41.55 11.96
C LEU A 112 -19.65 40.09 12.14
N ASN A 113 -20.95 39.83 11.98
CA ASN A 113 -21.48 38.47 12.03
C ASN A 113 -20.92 37.59 10.90
N SER A 114 -20.73 38.16 9.72
CA SER A 114 -20.11 37.48 8.57
C SER A 114 -18.64 37.16 8.84
N ILE A 115 -17.89 38.10 9.45
CA ILE A 115 -16.52 37.86 9.91
C ILE A 115 -16.48 36.71 10.91
N ASN A 116 -17.40 36.67 11.89
CA ASN A 116 -17.49 35.57 12.85
C ASN A 116 -17.73 34.20 12.17
N ILE A 117 -18.68 34.12 11.22
CA ILE A 117 -18.92 32.88 10.47
C ILE A 117 -17.69 32.46 9.66
N LEU A 118 -17.02 33.40 8.99
CA LEU A 118 -15.80 33.11 8.24
C LEU A 118 -14.67 32.61 9.15
N VAL A 119 -14.51 33.21 10.33
CA VAL A 119 -13.56 32.75 11.35
C VAL A 119 -13.92 31.35 11.84
N ILE A 120 -15.20 31.06 12.11
CA ILE A 120 -15.66 29.73 12.51
C ILE A 120 -15.40 28.70 11.39
N GLY A 121 -15.76 29.00 10.14
CA GLY A 121 -15.52 28.10 9.02
C GLY A 121 -14.03 27.86 8.76
N TRP A 122 -13.20 28.89 8.85
CA TRP A 122 -11.74 28.76 8.82
C TRP A 122 -11.22 27.88 9.96
N THR A 123 -11.82 27.99 11.15
CA THR A 123 -11.44 27.19 12.31
C THR A 123 -11.78 25.72 12.08
N ILE A 124 -13.02 25.43 11.70
CA ILE A 124 -13.50 24.08 11.41
C ILE A 124 -12.65 23.44 10.31
N SER A 125 -12.34 24.19 9.25
CA SER A 125 -11.53 23.71 8.13
C SER A 125 -10.12 23.27 8.55
N HIS A 126 -9.53 23.90 9.56
CA HIS A 126 -8.21 23.53 10.08
C HIS A 126 -8.24 22.50 11.21
N LEU A 127 -9.33 22.44 12.00
CA LEU A 127 -9.46 21.50 13.11
C LEU A 127 -9.87 20.09 12.63
N ILE A 128 -10.73 19.97 11.62
CA ILE A 128 -11.17 18.68 11.08
C ILE A 128 -10.00 17.78 10.64
N PRO A 129 -9.01 18.25 9.85
CA PRO A 129 -7.86 17.42 9.49
C PRO A 129 -7.03 16.95 10.70
N ILE A 130 -6.93 17.76 11.75
CA ILE A 130 -6.21 17.40 12.98
C ILE A 130 -6.97 16.28 13.70
N ALA A 131 -8.30 16.37 13.76
CA ALA A 131 -9.17 15.36 14.35
C ALA A 131 -9.13 14.04 13.56
N LEU A 132 -9.21 14.09 12.23
CA LEU A 132 -9.07 12.92 11.35
C LEU A 132 -7.70 12.25 11.52
N THR A 133 -6.62 13.03 11.49
CA THR A 133 -5.27 12.48 11.69
C THR A 133 -5.14 11.84 13.09
N LYS A 134 -5.75 12.43 14.13
CA LYS A 134 -5.77 11.84 15.47
C LYS A 134 -6.50 10.50 15.47
N ARG A 135 -7.66 10.41 14.79
CA ARG A 135 -8.43 9.17 14.64
C ARG A 135 -7.60 8.09 13.93
N ASP A 136 -6.97 8.42 12.79
CA ASP A 136 -6.13 7.48 12.05
C ASP A 136 -4.98 6.95 12.92
N LYS A 137 -4.30 7.84 13.65
CA LYS A 137 -3.22 7.45 14.56
C LYS A 137 -3.72 6.58 15.73
N SER A 138 -4.96 6.76 16.19
CA SER A 138 -5.58 5.86 17.18
C SER A 138 -5.95 4.49 16.59
N ILE A 139 -6.31 4.40 15.31
CA ILE A 139 -6.51 3.11 14.63
C ILE A 139 -5.18 2.37 14.53
N LEU A 140 -4.13 3.07 14.08
CA LEU A 140 -2.77 2.50 14.01
C LEU A 140 -2.23 2.07 15.37
N GLU A 141 -2.58 2.79 16.45
CA GLU A 141 -2.23 2.38 17.82
C GLU A 141 -2.92 1.06 18.23
N ARG A 142 -4.14 0.79 17.74
CA ARG A 142 -4.81 -0.50 17.95
C ARG A 142 -4.16 -1.61 17.13
N GLU A 143 -3.79 -1.33 15.89
CA GLU A 143 -3.04 -2.27 15.05
C GLU A 143 -1.68 -2.62 15.69
N ASP A 144 -0.97 -1.62 16.23
CA ASP A 144 0.28 -1.82 16.97
C ASP A 144 0.09 -2.75 18.19
N TYR A 145 -1.05 -2.63 18.88
CA TYR A 145 -1.41 -3.53 19.98
C TYR A 145 -1.73 -4.95 19.48
N GLU A 146 -2.42 -5.12 18.36
CA GLU A 146 -2.67 -6.44 17.77
C GLU A 146 -1.35 -7.12 17.36
N GLN A 147 -0.42 -6.35 16.78
CA GLN A 147 0.92 -6.83 16.45
C GLN A 147 1.70 -7.22 17.70
N TRP A 148 1.69 -6.37 18.74
CA TRP A 148 2.26 -6.68 20.04
C TRP A 148 1.70 -7.99 20.62
N ASN A 149 0.38 -8.18 20.55
CA ASN A 149 -0.30 -9.38 21.03
C ASN A 149 0.12 -10.63 20.24
N ASN A 150 0.21 -10.53 18.91
CA ASN A 150 0.65 -11.62 18.04
C ASN A 150 2.12 -12.01 18.28
N MET A 151 2.98 -11.04 18.54
CA MET A 151 4.40 -11.25 18.88
C MET A 151 4.63 -11.67 20.34
N ARG A 152 3.57 -11.71 21.16
CA ARG A 152 3.63 -12.00 22.61
C ARG A 152 4.52 -11.02 23.37
N GLY A 153 4.51 -9.76 22.96
CA GLY A 153 5.39 -8.71 23.47
C GLY A 153 6.34 -8.14 22.41
N PHE A 154 6.82 -6.92 22.63
CA PHE A 154 7.95 -6.37 21.90
C PHE A 154 9.27 -6.66 22.64
N THR A 155 10.39 -6.54 21.93
CA THR A 155 11.74 -6.80 22.48
C THR A 155 12.13 -5.85 23.61
N ASP A 156 11.50 -4.68 23.69
CA ASP A 156 11.71 -3.65 24.71
C ASP A 156 10.67 -3.68 25.85
N ASP A 157 9.87 -4.74 25.94
CA ASP A 157 8.94 -4.95 27.06
C ASP A 157 9.57 -5.73 28.21
N ASP A 158 9.36 -5.25 29.44
CA ASP A 158 9.69 -5.97 30.68
C ASP A 158 8.66 -7.09 30.95
N ASN A 159 8.55 -8.07 30.03
CA ASN A 159 7.59 -9.18 30.04
C ASN A 159 6.12 -8.74 30.25
N LEU A 160 5.75 -7.59 29.67
CA LEU A 160 4.43 -7.00 29.86
C LEU A 160 3.28 -7.92 29.41
N PHE A 161 3.49 -8.68 28.33
CA PHE A 161 2.50 -9.63 27.83
C PHE A 161 2.10 -10.65 28.90
N TYR A 162 3.08 -11.22 29.58
CA TYR A 162 2.89 -12.18 30.68
C TYR A 162 2.32 -11.59 31.97
N LYS A 163 2.39 -10.26 32.13
CA LYS A 163 1.68 -9.54 33.20
C LYS A 163 0.20 -9.37 32.89
N CYS A 164 -0.15 -9.29 31.60
CA CYS A 164 -1.53 -9.07 31.14
C CYS A 164 -2.28 -10.37 30.84
N PHE A 165 -1.56 -11.43 30.45
CA PHE A 165 -2.14 -12.68 29.99
C PHE A 165 -1.45 -13.87 30.65
N LYS A 166 -2.25 -14.87 31.02
CA LYS A 166 -1.79 -16.17 31.51
C LYS A 166 -2.06 -17.23 30.46
N TRP A 167 -1.04 -17.95 30.05
CA TRP A 167 -1.20 -19.07 29.14
C TRP A 167 -1.90 -20.25 29.84
N ILE A 168 -2.84 -20.88 29.14
CA ILE A 168 -3.59 -22.04 29.58
C ILE A 168 -3.37 -23.17 28.57
N PRO A 169 -2.83 -24.32 29.01
CA PRO A 169 -2.63 -25.46 28.14
C PRO A 169 -3.96 -26.00 27.60
N PRO A 170 -3.97 -26.56 26.37
CA PRO A 170 -5.17 -27.14 25.80
C PRO A 170 -5.60 -28.38 26.61
N LYS A 171 -6.91 -28.61 26.70
CA LYS A 171 -7.46 -29.79 27.39
C LYS A 171 -7.26 -31.10 26.61
N THR A 172 -7.05 -30.99 25.30
CA THR A 172 -6.85 -32.12 24.37
C THR A 172 -5.42 -32.11 23.84
N THR A 173 -4.81 -33.28 23.74
CA THR A 173 -3.48 -33.45 23.16
C THR A 173 -3.45 -33.01 21.69
N PRO A 174 -2.43 -32.26 21.24
CA PRO A 174 -2.22 -31.98 19.82
C PRO A 174 -2.05 -33.26 19.01
N TYR A 175 -2.65 -33.35 17.83
CA TYR A 175 -2.61 -34.57 16.98
C TYR A 175 -1.20 -34.99 16.52
N ASP A 176 -0.22 -34.09 16.62
CA ASP A 176 1.19 -34.31 16.29
C ASP A 176 2.04 -34.81 17.47
N MET A 177 1.47 -34.90 18.66
CA MET A 177 2.16 -35.25 19.90
C MET A 177 1.50 -36.48 20.53
N LYS A 178 2.30 -37.35 21.14
CA LYS A 178 1.75 -38.50 21.85
C LYS A 178 1.15 -38.08 23.20
N ASP A 179 0.07 -38.73 23.62
CA ASP A 179 -0.65 -38.41 24.86
C ASP A 179 0.23 -38.49 26.11
N ASP A 180 1.10 -39.51 26.18
CA ASP A 180 2.04 -39.71 27.29
C ASP A 180 3.08 -38.58 27.39
N GLU A 181 3.60 -38.11 26.25
CA GLU A 181 4.53 -37.00 26.15
C GLU A 181 3.87 -35.67 26.58
N PHE A 182 2.65 -35.42 26.12
CA PHE A 182 1.90 -34.21 26.46
C PHE A 182 1.59 -34.12 27.96
N GLN A 183 1.12 -35.22 28.57
CA GLN A 183 0.81 -35.24 30.01
C GLN A 183 2.06 -35.01 30.88
N LYS A 184 3.22 -35.51 30.46
CA LYS A 184 4.50 -35.27 31.15
C LYS A 184 4.90 -33.79 31.11
N HIS A 185 4.66 -33.11 29.98
CA HIS A 185 4.94 -31.68 29.86
C HIS A 185 3.95 -30.80 30.62
N VAL A 186 2.67 -31.16 30.70
CA VAL A 186 1.67 -30.39 31.48
C VAL A 186 1.98 -30.38 32.98
N GLN A 187 2.62 -31.43 33.50
CA GLN A 187 2.94 -31.59 34.93
C GLN A 187 4.18 -30.80 35.41
N THR A 188 5.01 -30.29 34.49
CA THR A 188 6.28 -29.62 34.82
C THR A 188 6.26 -28.17 34.36
N GLU A 189 6.87 -27.26 35.12
CA GLU A 189 6.92 -25.83 34.76
C GLU A 189 7.69 -25.59 33.45
N ASP A 190 8.78 -26.32 33.25
CA ASP A 190 9.55 -26.28 32.00
C ASP A 190 8.80 -26.92 30.84
N GLY A 191 7.98 -27.94 31.11
CA GLY A 191 7.09 -28.54 30.13
C GLY A 191 5.98 -27.60 29.69
N LEU A 192 5.39 -26.81 30.60
CA LEU A 192 4.42 -25.77 30.25
C LEU A 192 5.05 -24.67 29.38
N LYS A 193 6.28 -24.22 29.69
CA LYS A 193 7.03 -23.26 28.86
C LYS A 193 7.35 -23.83 27.47
N PHE A 194 7.63 -25.13 27.37
CA PHE A 194 7.82 -25.82 26.10
C PHE A 194 6.53 -25.86 25.29
N LEU A 195 5.41 -26.28 25.90
CA LEU A 195 4.11 -26.38 25.25
C LEU A 195 3.59 -25.01 24.79
N GLU A 196 3.85 -23.94 25.53
CA GLU A 196 3.48 -22.58 25.12
C GLU A 196 4.17 -22.15 23.81
N LYS A 197 5.41 -22.61 23.58
CA LYS A 197 6.19 -22.33 22.37
C LYS A 197 5.98 -23.37 21.26
N TYR A 198 5.30 -24.47 21.58
CA TYR A 198 5.09 -25.57 20.65
C TYR A 198 4.12 -25.17 19.52
N HIS A 199 4.50 -25.53 18.30
CA HIS A 199 3.67 -25.36 17.11
C HIS A 199 3.47 -26.73 16.45
N THR A 200 2.24 -26.98 16.02
CA THR A 200 1.86 -28.19 15.26
C THR A 200 2.61 -28.30 13.93
N SER A 201 2.57 -29.47 13.30
CA SER A 201 3.11 -29.73 11.95
C SER A 201 2.56 -28.79 10.88
N ARG A 202 1.37 -28.23 11.11
CA ARG A 202 0.70 -27.21 10.28
C ARG A 202 1.02 -25.76 10.69
N GLY A 203 1.87 -25.54 11.68
CA GLY A 203 2.30 -24.22 12.15
C GLY A 203 1.31 -23.51 13.08
N LEU A 204 0.29 -24.19 13.59
CA LEU A 204 -0.68 -23.59 14.53
C LEU A 204 -0.15 -23.69 15.98
N PRO A 205 -0.22 -22.61 16.78
CA PRO A 205 0.10 -22.64 18.21
C PRO A 205 -0.98 -23.40 19.01
N ILE A 206 -0.61 -23.90 20.18
CA ILE A 206 -1.50 -24.67 21.06
C ILE A 206 -1.87 -23.91 22.34
N GLY A 207 -3.04 -24.23 22.91
CA GLY A 207 -3.56 -23.59 24.12
C GLY A 207 -4.27 -22.26 23.87
N SER A 208 -4.61 -21.58 24.96
CA SER A 208 -5.33 -20.30 24.95
C SER A 208 -4.74 -19.36 26.00
N TYR A 209 -5.01 -18.06 25.90
CA TYR A 209 -4.57 -17.08 26.88
C TYR A 209 -5.79 -16.49 27.59
N ASP A 210 -5.79 -16.58 28.93
CA ASP A 210 -6.76 -15.88 29.76
C ASP A 210 -6.22 -14.50 30.15
N LYS A 211 -7.12 -13.52 30.16
CA LYS A 211 -6.81 -12.14 30.59
C LYS A 211 -6.66 -12.10 32.11
N LEU A 212 -5.52 -11.61 32.58
CA LEU A 212 -5.28 -11.30 34.00
C LEU A 212 -5.71 -9.88 34.38
N VAL A 213 -5.85 -9.00 33.38
CA VAL A 213 -6.21 -7.60 33.53
C VAL A 213 -7.45 -7.31 32.70
N ASP A 214 -8.36 -6.50 33.25
CA ASP A 214 -9.64 -6.14 32.60
C ASP A 214 -9.41 -5.43 31.25
N GLU A 215 -8.46 -4.49 31.19
CA GLU A 215 -8.13 -3.71 29.98
C GLU A 215 -6.63 -3.79 29.61
N PRO A 216 -6.18 -4.88 28.97
CA PRO A 216 -4.77 -5.05 28.57
C PRO A 216 -4.26 -3.97 27.59
N PHE A 217 -5.16 -3.42 26.76
CA PHE A 217 -4.83 -2.36 25.82
C PHE A 217 -4.39 -1.07 26.52
N GLU A 218 -5.06 -0.66 27.59
CA GLU A 218 -4.69 0.55 28.32
C GLU A 218 -3.40 0.37 29.12
N GLU A 219 -3.13 -0.84 29.62
CA GLU A 219 -1.87 -1.15 30.30
C GLU A 219 -0.68 -1.14 29.33
N TRP A 220 -0.85 -1.76 28.15
CA TRP A 220 0.12 -1.65 27.05
C TRP A 220 0.39 -0.19 26.66
N LYS A 221 -0.66 0.62 26.56
CA LYS A 221 -0.56 2.03 26.22
C LYS A 221 0.18 2.84 27.27
N LYS A 222 0.03 2.53 28.56
CA LYS A 222 0.83 3.15 29.64
C LYS A 222 2.30 2.79 29.49
N SER A 223 2.62 1.51 29.26
CA SER A 223 4.00 1.05 29.02
C SER A 223 4.65 1.81 27.86
N GLU A 224 3.97 1.90 26.71
CA GLU A 224 4.48 2.63 25.55
C GLU A 224 4.70 4.13 25.81
N ARG A 225 3.86 4.77 26.65
CA ARG A 225 4.09 6.16 27.08
C ARG A 225 5.35 6.29 27.94
N VAL A 226 5.57 5.38 28.88
CA VAL A 226 6.77 5.38 29.74
C VAL A 226 8.04 5.22 28.89
N LYS A 227 8.02 4.31 27.91
CA LYS A 227 9.13 4.14 26.95
C LYS A 227 9.39 5.41 26.15
N TYR A 228 8.33 6.05 25.65
CA TYR A 228 8.45 7.33 24.96
C TYR A 228 9.02 8.44 25.86
N GLU A 229 8.62 8.51 27.12
CA GLU A 229 9.16 9.49 28.07
C GLU A 229 10.64 9.27 28.35
N LYS A 230 11.08 8.01 28.45
CA LYS A 230 12.49 7.64 28.53
C LYS A 230 13.25 8.11 27.28
N TYR A 231 12.72 7.83 26.09
CA TYR A 231 13.28 8.33 24.82
C TYR A 231 13.41 9.87 24.82
N TYR A 232 12.33 10.59 25.18
CA TYR A 232 12.31 12.05 25.20
C TYR A 232 13.31 12.63 26.20
N LYS A 233 13.43 12.03 27.39
CA LYS A 233 14.42 12.42 28.40
C LYS A 233 15.85 12.22 27.90
N ASN A 234 16.13 11.07 27.29
CA ASN A 234 17.43 10.75 26.72
C ASN A 234 17.84 11.76 25.62
N CYS A 235 16.90 12.26 24.82
CA CYS A 235 17.15 13.33 23.85
C CYS A 235 17.62 14.64 24.51
N ILE A 236 16.99 15.04 25.61
CA ILE A 236 17.25 16.32 26.30
C ILE A 236 18.54 16.25 27.12
N ASP A 237 18.73 15.15 27.85
CA ASP A 237 19.85 14.98 28.77
C ASP A 237 21.17 14.69 28.02
N GLY A 238 21.09 14.37 26.72
CA GLY A 238 22.24 14.05 25.87
C GLY A 238 22.64 12.58 25.93
N THR A 239 21.84 11.72 26.56
CA THR A 239 22.01 10.25 26.57
C THR A 239 21.54 9.65 25.24
N ASN A 240 22.17 10.08 24.16
CA ASN A 240 21.91 9.63 22.80
C ASN A 240 23.22 9.18 22.14
N GLN A 241 23.15 8.58 20.95
CA GLN A 241 24.34 8.04 20.28
C GLN A 241 25.46 9.06 20.07
N THR A 242 25.13 10.36 20.06
CA THR A 242 26.07 11.46 19.81
C THR A 242 26.50 12.22 21.05
N GLY A 243 25.93 11.94 22.23
CA GLY A 243 26.19 12.70 23.45
C GLY A 243 25.62 14.13 23.47
N GLN A 244 24.96 14.58 22.40
CA GLN A 244 24.54 15.97 22.22
C GLN A 244 23.18 16.24 22.86
N LYS A 245 23.05 17.30 23.66
CA LYS A 245 21.76 17.72 24.21
C LYS A 245 20.87 18.36 23.12
N LEU A 246 19.69 17.81 22.90
CA LEU A 246 18.72 18.32 21.93
C LEU A 246 17.73 19.28 22.59
N LYS A 247 17.34 20.35 21.88
CA LYS A 247 16.39 21.36 22.39
C LYS A 247 15.01 21.20 21.75
N PRO A 248 13.92 21.18 22.54
CA PRO A 248 12.56 21.24 22.01
C PRO A 248 12.30 22.56 21.25
N GLY A 249 11.50 22.51 20.19
CA GLY A 249 11.05 23.68 19.44
C GLY A 249 12.07 24.33 18.50
N THR A 250 13.24 23.71 18.28
CA THR A 250 14.23 24.18 17.32
C THR A 250 13.86 23.79 15.89
N THR A 251 14.18 24.66 14.93
CA THR A 251 14.19 24.31 13.51
C THR A 251 15.63 24.14 13.07
N PRO A 252 16.04 22.95 12.61
CA PRO A 252 15.28 21.71 12.35
C PRO A 252 14.70 20.96 13.59
N ASP A 253 13.58 20.25 13.40
CA ASP A 253 13.05 19.32 14.41
C ASP A 253 13.97 18.08 14.55
N GLU A 254 14.57 17.87 15.71
CA GLU A 254 15.46 16.74 16.00
C GLU A 254 14.84 15.65 16.91
N ILE A 255 13.77 16.01 17.65
CA ILE A 255 13.08 15.11 18.59
C ILE A 255 11.77 14.61 17.96
N TYR A 256 11.53 13.29 17.97
CA TYR A 256 10.26 12.73 17.52
C TYR A 256 9.12 13.00 18.50
N PRO A 257 7.98 13.56 18.06
CA PRO A 257 6.75 13.46 18.81
C PRO A 257 6.28 11.99 18.84
N ILE A 258 5.45 11.63 19.83
CA ILE A 258 5.07 10.22 20.10
C ILE A 258 4.41 9.52 18.90
N ASP A 259 3.66 10.25 18.07
CA ASP A 259 3.00 9.72 16.87
C ASP A 259 4.00 9.29 15.78
N VAL A 260 5.09 10.03 15.63
CA VAL A 260 6.18 9.72 14.70
C VAL A 260 7.12 8.67 15.29
N TRP A 261 7.38 8.72 16.60
CA TRP A 261 8.20 7.72 17.29
C TRP A 261 7.63 6.30 17.13
N ARG A 262 6.31 6.11 17.29
CA ARG A 262 5.65 4.81 17.04
C ARG A 262 5.73 4.37 15.58
N GLU A 263 5.61 5.30 14.65
CA GLU A 263 5.75 5.01 13.21
C GLU A 263 7.17 4.56 12.85
N GLN A 264 8.19 5.13 13.51
CA GLN A 264 9.57 4.67 13.39
C GLN A 264 9.77 3.27 14.00
N LYS A 265 9.13 2.96 15.14
CA LYS A 265 9.14 1.60 15.70
C LYS A 265 8.56 0.61 14.68
N ARG A 266 7.43 0.92 14.05
CA ARG A 266 6.83 0.07 12.98
C ARG A 266 7.78 -0.21 11.81
N GLN A 267 8.50 0.81 11.35
CA GLN A 267 9.45 0.65 10.24
C GLN A 267 10.67 -0.18 10.63
N ASN A 268 11.00 -0.23 11.92
CA ASN A 268 12.14 -0.96 12.45
C ASN A 268 11.71 -2.21 13.24
N ASN A 269 10.66 -2.91 12.78
CA ASN A 269 10.16 -4.16 13.38
C ASN A 269 9.95 -4.09 14.91
N TYR A 270 9.47 -2.94 15.40
CA TYR A 270 9.19 -2.65 16.80
C TYR A 270 10.39 -2.68 17.76
N GLU A 271 11.62 -2.70 17.24
CA GLU A 271 12.82 -2.58 18.06
C GLU A 271 12.91 -1.22 18.78
N PRO A 272 13.55 -1.17 19.96
CA PRO A 272 13.73 0.07 20.71
C PRO A 272 14.54 1.09 19.92
N LEU A 273 13.98 2.29 19.77
CA LEU A 273 14.65 3.39 19.08
C LEU A 273 15.66 4.07 20.01
N ILE A 274 16.93 3.97 19.65
CA ILE A 274 17.98 4.74 20.29
C ILE A 274 17.93 6.17 19.72
N PRO A 275 17.89 7.23 20.54
CA PRO A 275 17.99 8.59 20.03
C PRO A 275 19.34 8.79 19.32
N ASN A 276 19.30 9.37 18.12
CA ASN A 276 20.47 9.68 17.30
C ASN A 276 20.30 11.10 16.73
N SER A 277 21.39 11.88 16.59
CA SER A 277 21.33 13.16 15.90
C SER A 277 21.17 12.89 14.40
N ARG A 278 19.93 12.98 13.93
CA ARG A 278 19.65 12.91 12.50
C ARG A 278 19.87 14.29 11.88
N PRO A 279 20.23 14.37 10.59
CA PRO A 279 20.45 15.65 9.94
C PRO A 279 19.21 16.56 10.08
N PRO A 280 19.44 17.88 10.19
CA PRO A 280 18.41 18.89 10.23
C PRO A 280 17.19 18.61 9.35
N GLY A 281 16.04 18.32 9.96
CA GLY A 281 14.74 18.26 9.27
C GLY A 281 14.30 16.88 8.79
N TYR A 282 15.06 15.82 9.11
CA TYR A 282 14.69 14.43 8.80
C TYR A 282 13.30 14.05 9.32
N ALA A 283 12.97 14.47 10.55
CA ALA A 283 11.66 14.22 11.16
C ALA A 283 10.49 14.90 10.43
N ARG A 284 10.74 15.94 9.62
CA ARG A 284 9.70 16.64 8.86
C ARG A 284 9.30 15.89 7.59
N LYS A 285 10.24 15.17 6.94
CA LYS A 285 9.96 14.40 5.71
C LYS A 285 9.10 13.15 5.94
N GLN A 286 9.04 12.63 7.17
CA GLN A 286 8.29 11.40 7.51
C GLN A 286 6.86 11.65 8.07
N LYS A 287 6.46 12.91 8.30
CA LYS A 287 5.15 13.26 8.94
C LYS A 287 3.90 13.01 8.07
N GLU A 288 4.02 12.38 6.91
CA GLU A 288 3.00 12.43 5.85
C GLU A 288 2.40 11.05 5.50
N GLY A 289 1.81 10.38 6.49
CA GLY A 289 1.07 9.12 6.30
C GLY A 289 -0.37 9.26 5.74
N VAL A 290 -0.77 10.48 5.35
CA VAL A 290 -2.06 10.74 4.67
C VAL A 290 -1.71 11.36 3.32
N PRO A 291 -2.35 10.96 2.19
CA PRO A 291 -2.10 11.61 0.91
C PRO A 291 -2.25 13.12 1.08
N LYS A 292 -1.19 13.88 0.74
CA LYS A 292 -1.11 15.35 0.90
C LYS A 292 -2.37 16.05 0.41
N SER A 293 -2.95 15.52 -0.66
CA SER A 293 -4.15 15.99 -1.32
C SER A 293 -5.37 16.07 -0.39
N ALA A 294 -5.65 15.03 0.41
CA ALA A 294 -6.84 15.02 1.27
C ALA A 294 -6.75 16.07 2.39
N LYS A 295 -5.56 16.26 2.98
CA LYS A 295 -5.30 17.27 4.02
C LYS A 295 -5.35 18.70 3.49
N GLN A 296 -5.11 18.91 2.19
CA GLN A 296 -5.09 20.22 1.57
C GLN A 296 -6.44 20.59 0.95
N VAL A 297 -7.15 19.65 0.34
CA VAL A 297 -8.43 19.88 -0.35
C VAL A 297 -9.59 20.03 0.65
N LEU A 298 -9.64 19.19 1.69
CA LEU A 298 -10.76 19.22 2.64
C LEU A 298 -10.93 20.58 3.34
N PRO A 299 -9.86 21.25 3.85
CA PRO A 299 -9.98 22.58 4.43
C PRO A 299 -10.47 23.64 3.43
N ILE A 300 -9.98 23.57 2.18
CA ILE A 300 -10.39 24.49 1.12
C ILE A 300 -11.87 24.31 0.83
N GLY A 301 -12.35 23.06 0.70
CA GLY A 301 -13.77 22.76 0.47
C GLY A 301 -14.68 23.27 1.59
N ILE A 302 -14.32 23.02 2.85
CA ILE A 302 -15.07 23.52 4.02
C ILE A 302 -15.10 25.05 4.05
N PHE A 303 -13.97 25.70 3.76
CA PHE A 303 -13.88 27.15 3.74
C PHE A 303 -14.72 27.76 2.61
N VAL A 304 -14.65 27.21 1.40
CA VAL A 304 -15.49 27.63 0.26
C VAL A 304 -16.97 27.43 0.58
N ALA A 305 -17.36 26.31 1.18
CA ALA A 305 -18.74 26.08 1.61
C ALA A 305 -19.20 27.12 2.67
N THR A 306 -18.31 27.51 3.58
CA THR A 306 -18.59 28.58 4.54
C THR A 306 -18.81 29.92 3.85
N VAL A 307 -17.93 30.28 2.90
CA VAL A 307 -18.07 31.52 2.12
C VAL A 307 -19.39 31.52 1.36
N LEU A 308 -19.75 30.43 0.69
CA LEU A 308 -21.04 30.29 0.00
C LEU A 308 -22.21 30.45 0.98
N GLY A 309 -22.13 29.86 2.18
CA GLY A 309 -23.13 30.03 3.23
C GLY A 309 -23.31 31.48 3.68
N VAL A 310 -22.23 32.24 3.84
CA VAL A 310 -22.29 33.68 4.14
C VAL A 310 -22.94 34.45 3.00
N VAL A 311 -22.53 34.16 1.76
CA VAL A 311 -23.06 34.85 0.58
C VAL A 311 -24.55 34.56 0.38
N THR A 312 -25.02 33.34 0.64
CA THR A 312 -26.45 33.02 0.66
C THR A 312 -27.20 33.76 1.76
N TRP A 313 -26.58 33.92 2.93
CA TRP A 313 -27.22 34.64 4.04
C TRP A 313 -27.41 36.13 3.71
N TRP A 314 -26.55 36.68 2.85
CA TRP A 314 -26.69 38.04 2.32
C TRP A 314 -27.76 38.17 1.21
N GLY A 315 -28.47 37.08 0.88
CA GLY A 315 -29.51 37.09 -0.15
C GLY A 315 -28.99 37.11 -1.58
N VAL A 316 -27.69 36.85 -1.78
CA VAL A 316 -27.11 36.76 -3.12
C VAL A 316 -27.55 35.45 -3.77
N ASP A 317 -28.04 35.54 -5.00
CA ASP A 317 -28.45 34.38 -5.78
C ASP A 317 -27.24 33.50 -6.14
N LEU A 318 -27.26 32.26 -5.64
CA LEU A 318 -26.26 31.24 -5.95
C LEU A 318 -26.21 30.90 -7.44
N VAL A 319 -27.32 31.01 -8.17
CA VAL A 319 -27.38 30.72 -9.61
C VAL A 319 -26.55 31.73 -10.38
N VAL A 320 -26.57 33.01 -10.00
CA VAL A 320 -25.74 34.06 -10.60
C VAL A 320 -24.26 33.77 -10.37
N LEU A 321 -23.88 33.42 -9.13
CA LEU A 321 -22.51 33.01 -8.80
C LEU A 321 -22.07 31.76 -9.55
N ALA A 322 -22.92 30.74 -9.62
CA ALA A 322 -22.64 29.50 -10.32
C ALA A 322 -22.49 29.72 -11.84
N THR A 323 -23.30 30.60 -12.42
CA THR A 323 -23.20 30.96 -13.85
C THR A 323 -21.93 31.76 -14.11
N ALA A 324 -21.56 32.68 -13.22
CA ALA A 324 -20.32 33.46 -13.32
C ALA A 324 -19.05 32.61 -13.12
N THR A 325 -19.09 31.61 -12.24
CA THR A 325 -17.91 30.80 -11.88
C THR A 325 -17.85 29.43 -12.58
N GLY A 326 -18.95 28.99 -13.21
CA GLY A 326 -19.07 27.68 -13.85
C GLY A 326 -18.08 27.46 -14.99
N GLY A 327 -17.86 28.47 -15.83
CA GLY A 327 -16.85 28.41 -16.90
C GLY A 327 -15.43 28.22 -16.36
N LEU A 328 -15.10 28.88 -15.25
CA LEU A 328 -13.80 28.75 -14.58
C LEU A 328 -13.63 27.35 -13.96
N ALA A 329 -14.69 26.81 -13.34
CA ALA A 329 -14.68 25.45 -12.80
C ALA A 329 -14.47 24.39 -13.89
N LEU A 330 -15.15 24.54 -15.04
CA LEU A 330 -14.95 23.67 -16.20
C LEU A 330 -13.52 23.76 -16.75
N GLY A 331 -12.99 24.98 -16.90
CA GLY A 331 -11.61 25.19 -17.36
C GLY A 331 -10.56 24.55 -16.43
N ILE A 332 -10.71 24.73 -15.12
CA ILE A 332 -9.83 24.09 -14.12
C ILE A 332 -9.99 22.57 -14.15
N GLY A 333 -11.23 22.05 -14.26
CA GLY A 333 -11.50 20.63 -14.34
C GLY A 333 -10.84 19.97 -15.55
N LEU A 334 -10.94 20.60 -16.73
CA LEU A 334 -10.28 20.13 -17.94
C LEU A 334 -8.75 20.19 -17.83
N ALA A 335 -8.20 21.27 -17.27
CA ALA A 335 -6.75 21.42 -17.06
C ALA A 335 -6.19 20.37 -16.06
N LEU A 336 -6.97 20.03 -15.03
CA LEU A 336 -6.58 19.05 -14.01
C LEU A 336 -6.95 17.61 -14.35
N LYS A 337 -7.68 17.37 -15.44
CA LYS A 337 -8.22 16.05 -15.83
C LYS A 337 -7.17 14.94 -15.71
N GLU A 338 -6.03 15.10 -16.39
CA GLU A 338 -4.97 14.09 -16.37
C GLU A 338 -4.32 13.91 -14.99
N THR A 339 -4.18 14.98 -14.23
CA THR A 339 -3.63 14.91 -12.87
C THR A 339 -4.55 14.11 -11.95
N MET A 340 -5.87 14.32 -12.10
CA MET A 340 -6.89 13.60 -11.33
C MET A 340 -6.97 12.12 -11.73
N GLU A 341 -6.91 11.79 -13.02
CA GLU A 341 -6.87 10.40 -13.50
C GLU A 341 -5.71 9.61 -12.87
N ASN A 342 -4.49 10.17 -12.89
CA ASN A 342 -3.33 9.51 -12.28
C ASN A 342 -3.49 9.38 -10.76
N TYR A 343 -4.07 10.38 -10.10
CA TYR A 343 -4.31 10.35 -8.65
C TYR A 343 -5.32 9.27 -8.25
N PHE A 344 -6.42 9.12 -8.98
CA PHE A 344 -7.40 8.07 -8.72
C PHE A 344 -6.84 6.68 -9.01
N ALA A 345 -6.07 6.54 -10.10
CA ALA A 345 -5.36 5.30 -10.39
C ALA A 345 -4.41 4.91 -9.24
N TYR A 346 -3.66 5.87 -8.69
CA TYR A 346 -2.81 5.64 -7.52
C TYR A 346 -3.59 5.14 -6.30
N ILE A 347 -4.73 5.76 -5.99
CA ILE A 347 -5.59 5.32 -4.87
C ILE A 347 -6.10 3.90 -5.11
N MET A 348 -6.60 3.60 -6.31
CA MET A 348 -7.09 2.27 -6.68
C MET A 348 -5.98 1.22 -6.57
N ILE A 349 -4.80 1.49 -7.11
CA ILE A 349 -3.63 0.59 -6.99
C ILE A 349 -3.32 0.30 -5.52
N LYS A 350 -3.32 1.33 -4.66
CA LYS A 350 -3.04 1.16 -3.22
C LYS A 350 -4.15 0.42 -2.48
N LYS A 351 -5.41 0.69 -2.82
CA LYS A 351 -6.60 0.08 -2.19
C LYS A 351 -6.73 -1.39 -2.58
N ASP A 352 -6.76 -1.67 -3.88
CA ASP A 352 -7.04 -3.00 -4.43
C ASP A 352 -5.75 -3.84 -4.54
N LYS A 353 -4.59 -3.23 -4.23
CA LYS A 353 -3.27 -3.86 -4.25
C LYS A 353 -3.01 -4.56 -5.59
N VAL A 354 -3.44 -3.92 -6.69
CA VAL A 354 -3.32 -4.47 -8.06
C VAL A 354 -1.86 -4.81 -8.38
N ILE A 355 -0.96 -3.87 -8.08
CA ILE A 355 0.49 -4.05 -8.07
C ILE A 355 1.07 -3.50 -6.77
N LYS A 356 2.19 -4.05 -6.31
CA LYS A 356 2.94 -3.59 -5.14
C LYS A 356 4.39 -3.27 -5.51
N GLU A 357 5.01 -2.42 -4.70
CA GLU A 357 6.46 -2.21 -4.78
C GLU A 357 7.17 -3.53 -4.47
N GLY A 358 8.09 -3.93 -5.34
CA GLY A 358 8.75 -5.24 -5.34
C GLY A 358 8.15 -6.26 -6.31
N ASP A 359 6.94 -6.05 -6.83
CA ASP A 359 6.35 -6.98 -7.80
C ASP A 359 7.13 -6.97 -9.12
N ARG A 360 7.31 -8.15 -9.72
CA ARG A 360 7.86 -8.29 -11.07
C ARG A 360 6.74 -8.22 -12.09
N VAL A 361 6.83 -7.27 -13.02
CA VAL A 361 5.81 -7.00 -14.02
C VAL A 361 6.42 -6.88 -15.42
N THR A 362 5.65 -7.27 -16.43
CA THR A 362 5.89 -6.93 -17.83
C THR A 362 4.85 -5.93 -18.29
N LEU A 363 5.32 -4.87 -18.93
CA LEU A 363 4.50 -3.83 -19.54
C LEU A 363 4.15 -4.22 -20.99
N PRO A 364 3.10 -3.62 -21.58
CA PRO A 364 2.75 -3.83 -22.99
C PRO A 364 3.88 -3.56 -23.98
N SER A 365 4.81 -2.67 -23.63
CA SER A 365 6.01 -2.39 -24.42
C SER A 365 7.03 -3.54 -24.47
N GLY A 366 6.79 -4.65 -23.74
CA GLY A 366 7.73 -5.75 -23.54
C GLY A 366 8.75 -5.49 -22.43
N TYR A 367 8.79 -4.28 -21.88
CA TYR A 367 9.72 -3.94 -20.80
C TYR A 367 9.36 -4.70 -19.52
N THR A 368 10.30 -5.52 -19.04
CA THR A 368 10.12 -6.41 -17.89
C THR A 368 11.01 -5.97 -16.73
N GLY A 369 10.43 -5.80 -15.55
CA GLY A 369 11.17 -5.29 -14.41
C GLY A 369 10.45 -5.43 -13.07
N LEU A 370 11.08 -4.88 -12.03
CA LEU A 370 10.54 -4.81 -10.68
C LEU A 370 9.94 -3.42 -10.45
N VAL A 371 8.73 -3.37 -9.89
CA VAL A 371 8.11 -2.11 -9.47
C VAL A 371 8.94 -1.52 -8.33
N PHE A 372 9.67 -0.45 -8.61
CA PHE A 372 10.55 0.19 -7.63
C PHE A 372 9.79 1.14 -6.72
N LYS A 373 8.93 1.98 -7.30
CA LYS A 373 8.19 2.99 -6.55
C LYS A 373 6.92 3.39 -7.28
N ILE A 374 5.82 3.52 -6.53
CA ILE A 374 4.54 3.98 -7.05
C ILE A 374 4.25 5.38 -6.47
N THR A 375 4.12 6.39 -7.32
CA THR A 375 3.75 7.76 -6.93
C THR A 375 2.39 8.14 -7.50
N PRO A 376 1.76 9.24 -7.06
CA PRO A 376 0.46 9.66 -7.58
C PRO A 376 0.40 10.05 -9.06
N ARG A 377 1.55 10.28 -9.71
CA ARG A 377 1.64 10.65 -11.13
C ARG A 377 2.36 9.61 -11.96
N ILE A 378 3.41 9.01 -11.39
CA ILE A 378 4.36 8.16 -12.10
C ILE A 378 4.63 6.88 -11.31
N THR A 379 4.71 5.77 -12.01
CA THR A 379 5.21 4.50 -11.50
C THR A 379 6.58 4.20 -12.12
N TYR A 380 7.54 3.84 -11.27
CA TYR A 380 8.90 3.49 -11.68
C TYR A 380 9.07 1.98 -11.70
N VAL A 381 9.49 1.43 -12.83
CA VAL A 381 9.79 0.00 -13.00
C VAL A 381 11.26 -0.15 -13.37
N ARG A 382 12.06 -0.71 -12.47
CA ARG A 382 13.50 -0.97 -12.68
C ARG A 382 13.67 -2.26 -13.46
N HIS A 383 14.51 -2.26 -14.50
CA HIS A 383 14.78 -3.48 -15.26
C HIS A 383 15.39 -4.58 -14.38
N GLY A 384 15.08 -5.84 -14.68
CA GLY A 384 15.54 -6.97 -13.86
C GLY A 384 17.05 -7.25 -13.93
N LEU A 385 17.70 -6.89 -15.04
CA LEU A 385 19.12 -7.16 -15.32
C LEU A 385 19.95 -5.91 -15.60
N ASN A 386 19.30 -4.78 -15.89
CA ASN A 386 19.96 -3.55 -16.33
C ASN A 386 19.67 -2.45 -15.32
N GLU A 387 20.49 -1.40 -15.31
CA GLU A 387 20.31 -0.23 -14.45
C GLU A 387 19.30 0.79 -15.00
N SER A 388 18.46 0.39 -15.96
CA SER A 388 17.42 1.24 -16.54
C SER A 388 16.14 1.27 -15.69
N LEU A 389 15.42 2.40 -15.77
CA LEU A 389 14.10 2.58 -15.18
C LEU A 389 13.09 3.01 -16.26
N ALA A 390 11.99 2.28 -16.36
CA ALA A 390 10.80 2.74 -17.06
C ALA A 390 10.00 3.68 -16.16
N ILE A 391 9.62 4.83 -16.73
CA ILE A 391 8.88 5.91 -16.06
C ILE A 391 7.52 5.99 -16.74
N ILE A 392 6.47 5.56 -16.04
CA ILE A 392 5.16 5.31 -16.65
C ILE A 392 4.11 6.16 -15.92
N PRO A 393 3.25 6.91 -16.61
CA PRO A 393 2.04 7.49 -16.02
C PRO A 393 1.28 6.45 -15.20
N THR A 394 0.96 6.77 -13.94
CA THR A 394 0.30 5.82 -13.04
C THR A 394 -1.07 5.38 -13.55
N LYS A 395 -1.76 6.22 -14.33
CA LYS A 395 -3.04 5.83 -14.97
C LYS A 395 -2.90 4.64 -15.93
N GLN A 396 -1.77 4.52 -16.63
CA GLN A 396 -1.52 3.42 -17.56
C GLN A 396 -1.45 2.07 -16.85
N ILE A 397 -1.02 2.06 -15.58
CA ILE A 397 -0.97 0.83 -14.79
C ILE A 397 -2.35 0.19 -14.60
N VAL A 398 -3.40 1.00 -14.60
CA VAL A 398 -4.78 0.53 -14.39
C VAL A 398 -5.53 0.41 -15.71
N SER A 399 -5.17 1.20 -16.72
CA SER A 399 -5.86 1.20 -18.02
C SER A 399 -5.28 0.21 -19.03
N GLU A 400 -4.04 -0.24 -18.86
CA GLU A 400 -3.38 -1.18 -19.79
C GLU A 400 -3.23 -2.57 -19.14
N GLU A 401 -3.05 -3.60 -19.98
CA GLU A 401 -2.79 -4.96 -19.51
C GLU A 401 -1.36 -5.06 -18.95
N ILE A 402 -1.26 -5.48 -17.68
CA ILE A 402 0.03 -5.70 -17.01
C ILE A 402 0.10 -7.14 -16.54
N ILE A 403 1.14 -7.84 -16.99
CA ILE A 403 1.41 -9.22 -16.58
C ILE A 403 2.25 -9.17 -15.30
N ASN A 404 1.70 -9.67 -14.19
CA ASN A 404 2.40 -9.74 -12.90
C ASN A 404 2.86 -11.18 -12.63
N PHE A 405 4.16 -11.38 -12.39
CA PHE A 405 4.76 -12.69 -12.13
C PHE A 405 5.00 -12.99 -10.66
N THR A 406 4.65 -12.08 -9.76
CA THR A 406 4.90 -12.21 -8.31
C THR A 406 3.62 -12.35 -7.51
N LYS A 407 2.51 -11.82 -8.01
CA LYS A 407 1.25 -11.77 -7.29
C LYS A 407 0.55 -13.13 -7.26
N GLU A 408 0.08 -13.51 -6.07
CA GLU A 408 -0.73 -14.70 -5.73
C GLU A 408 -0.07 -16.08 -5.94
N PHE A 409 0.60 -16.33 -7.06
CA PHE A 409 1.09 -17.68 -7.39
C PHE A 409 2.61 -17.74 -7.47
N LYS A 410 3.23 -18.42 -6.49
CA LYS A 410 4.68 -18.75 -6.47
C LYS A 410 4.97 -20.07 -7.19
N LEU A 411 4.42 -20.19 -8.40
CA LEU A 411 4.49 -21.40 -9.20
C LEU A 411 4.72 -21.03 -10.67
N VAL A 412 5.98 -21.05 -11.09
CA VAL A 412 6.38 -20.64 -12.45
C VAL A 412 6.84 -21.88 -13.23
N PRO A 413 6.30 -22.14 -14.43
CA PRO A 413 6.77 -23.24 -15.27
C PRO A 413 8.14 -22.92 -15.88
N SER A 414 9.14 -23.74 -15.57
CA SER A 414 10.43 -23.78 -16.24
C SER A 414 10.37 -24.81 -17.36
N ILE A 415 10.25 -24.32 -18.60
CA ILE A 415 10.16 -25.14 -19.81
C ILE A 415 11.49 -25.08 -20.57
N ILE A 416 12.01 -26.23 -21.00
CA ILE A 416 13.05 -26.34 -22.01
C ILE A 416 12.54 -27.13 -23.19
N GLU A 417 12.93 -26.70 -24.38
CA GLU A 417 12.60 -27.33 -25.65
C GLU A 417 13.88 -27.90 -26.25
N VAL A 418 13.79 -29.10 -26.81
CA VAL A 418 14.92 -29.81 -27.40
C VAL A 418 14.47 -30.61 -28.61
N GLY A 419 15.23 -30.51 -29.70
CA GLY A 419 15.09 -31.33 -30.89
C GLY A 419 16.07 -32.51 -30.86
N VAL A 420 15.58 -33.73 -31.08
CA VAL A 420 16.40 -34.94 -31.19
C VAL A 420 16.30 -35.56 -32.58
N SER A 421 17.23 -36.43 -32.95
CA SER A 421 17.27 -37.06 -34.27
C SER A 421 16.02 -37.90 -34.54
N TYR A 422 15.55 -37.90 -35.79
CA TYR A 422 14.51 -38.82 -36.28
C TYR A 422 14.86 -40.30 -36.13
N LEU A 423 16.14 -40.62 -35.94
CA LEU A 423 16.61 -41.98 -35.73
C LEU A 423 16.47 -42.44 -34.26
N ASN A 424 16.17 -41.53 -33.32
CA ASN A 424 15.93 -41.89 -31.93
C ASN A 424 14.46 -42.29 -31.74
N ASP A 425 14.23 -43.32 -30.91
CA ASP A 425 12.88 -43.74 -30.52
C ASP A 425 12.23 -42.67 -29.61
N PRO A 426 11.08 -42.08 -30.01
CA PRO A 426 10.39 -41.06 -29.22
C PRO A 426 10.07 -41.50 -27.79
N VAL A 427 9.72 -42.77 -27.59
CA VAL A 427 9.34 -43.30 -26.27
C VAL A 427 10.55 -43.38 -25.34
N GLN A 428 11.72 -43.75 -25.89
CA GLN A 428 12.98 -43.77 -25.13
C GLN A 428 13.42 -42.35 -24.76
N VAL A 429 13.31 -41.42 -25.71
CA VAL A 429 13.63 -40.01 -25.47
C VAL A 429 12.73 -39.44 -24.37
N GLU A 430 11.42 -39.71 -24.41
CA GLU A 430 10.49 -39.28 -23.37
C GLU A 430 10.90 -39.79 -21.98
N ALA A 431 11.24 -41.08 -21.86
CA ALA A 431 11.68 -41.67 -20.60
C ALA A 431 12.98 -41.03 -20.07
N ILE A 432 13.94 -40.75 -20.95
CA ILE A 432 15.20 -40.08 -20.59
C ILE A 432 14.95 -38.63 -20.15
N LEU A 433 14.08 -37.90 -20.84
CA LEU A 433 13.67 -36.54 -20.45
C LEU A 433 12.95 -36.51 -19.10
N MET A 434 12.11 -37.51 -18.82
CA MET A 434 11.49 -37.68 -17.52
C MET A 434 12.52 -37.93 -16.42
N LYS A 435 13.54 -38.75 -16.69
CA LYS A 435 14.68 -38.96 -15.78
C LYS A 435 15.43 -37.66 -15.52
N ILE A 436 15.75 -36.89 -16.57
CA ILE A 436 16.40 -35.57 -16.47
C ILE A 436 15.59 -34.63 -15.58
N GLY A 437 14.27 -34.54 -15.79
CA GLY A 437 13.39 -33.71 -14.97
C GLY A 437 13.41 -34.10 -13.50
N LYS A 438 13.30 -35.41 -13.19
CA LYS A 438 13.30 -35.92 -11.80
C LYS A 438 14.64 -35.67 -11.12
N ARG A 439 15.74 -35.81 -11.87
CA ARG A 439 17.10 -35.51 -11.39
C ARG A 439 17.25 -34.01 -11.10
N ALA A 440 16.82 -33.15 -12.02
CA ALA A 440 16.88 -31.70 -11.85
C ALA A 440 16.08 -31.21 -10.63
N MET A 441 14.91 -31.78 -10.36
CA MET A 441 14.11 -31.43 -9.18
C MET A 441 14.84 -31.71 -7.85
N LYS A 442 15.75 -32.69 -7.81
CA LYS A 442 16.53 -33.07 -6.62
C LYS A 442 17.87 -32.33 -6.53
N GLU A 443 18.58 -32.20 -7.65
CA GLU A 443 19.95 -31.68 -7.67
C GLU A 443 20.00 -30.15 -7.71
N VAL A 444 19.02 -29.49 -8.34
CA VAL A 444 19.09 -28.05 -8.59
C VAL A 444 18.65 -27.23 -7.38
N LYS A 445 19.62 -26.52 -6.79
CA LYS A 445 19.46 -25.72 -5.57
C LYS A 445 19.90 -24.28 -5.76
N ASP A 446 19.41 -23.37 -4.92
CA ASP A 446 19.91 -22.00 -4.82
C ASP A 446 21.25 -21.93 -4.06
N GLY A 447 21.81 -20.72 -3.91
CA GLY A 447 23.08 -20.51 -3.19
C GLY A 447 22.99 -20.81 -1.68
N GLN A 448 21.79 -20.99 -1.13
CA GLN A 448 21.54 -21.34 0.27
C GLN A 448 21.24 -22.84 0.44
N GLY A 449 21.26 -23.62 -0.65
CA GLY A 449 20.98 -25.04 -0.63
C GLY A 449 19.49 -25.41 -0.65
N ASN A 450 18.58 -24.48 -0.96
CA ASN A 450 17.14 -24.78 -1.10
C ASN A 450 16.82 -25.25 -2.52
N HIS A 451 15.97 -26.25 -2.66
CA HIS A 451 15.53 -26.72 -3.98
C HIS A 451 14.76 -25.62 -4.73
N LEU A 452 15.07 -25.44 -6.02
CA LEU A 452 14.37 -24.46 -6.86
C LEU A 452 13.00 -24.98 -7.34
N ALA A 453 12.90 -26.28 -7.59
CA ALA A 453 11.67 -26.94 -8.00
C ALA A 453 10.65 -26.97 -6.85
N ARG A 454 9.38 -26.76 -7.16
CA ARG A 454 8.26 -27.03 -6.26
C ARG A 454 7.91 -28.52 -6.31
N GLN A 455 7.74 -29.16 -5.15
CA GLN A 455 7.59 -30.61 -5.04
C GLN A 455 6.56 -30.95 -3.97
N LYS A 456 5.78 -32.03 -4.14
CA LYS A 456 4.80 -32.48 -3.12
C LYS A 456 5.44 -32.80 -1.76
N ARG A 457 6.69 -33.26 -1.80
CA ARG A 457 7.48 -33.65 -0.62
C ARG A 457 8.93 -33.27 -0.85
N CYS A 458 9.54 -32.61 0.13
CA CYS A 458 10.94 -32.21 0.04
C CYS A 458 11.88 -33.43 0.15
N PRO A 459 12.86 -33.59 -0.76
CA PRO A 459 13.84 -34.68 -0.69
C PRO A 459 14.64 -34.73 0.62
N TYR A 460 14.83 -33.59 1.30
CA TYR A 460 15.52 -33.54 2.59
C TYR A 460 14.83 -34.32 3.69
N LEU A 461 13.52 -34.50 3.61
CA LEU A 461 12.78 -35.28 4.61
C LEU A 461 13.15 -36.76 4.56
N ASP A 462 13.52 -37.28 3.39
CA ASP A 462 13.95 -38.66 3.23
C ASP A 462 15.36 -38.88 3.83
N GLU A 463 16.15 -37.81 3.95
CA GLU A 463 17.46 -37.77 4.61
C GLU A 463 17.39 -37.33 6.08
N HIS A 464 16.20 -37.26 6.68
CA HIS A 464 15.98 -36.77 8.06
C HIS A 464 16.46 -35.32 8.30
N LYS A 465 16.53 -34.51 7.24
CA LYS A 465 16.85 -33.08 7.31
C LYS A 465 15.57 -32.24 7.30
N PRO A 466 15.57 -31.05 7.94
CA PRO A 466 14.42 -30.16 7.89
C PRO A 466 14.11 -29.74 6.45
N SER A 467 12.82 -29.59 6.12
CA SER A 467 12.42 -29.17 4.77
C SER A 467 12.97 -27.78 4.45
N CYS A 468 13.56 -27.65 3.25
CA CYS A 468 13.95 -26.36 2.67
C CYS A 468 12.77 -25.47 2.23
N GLY A 469 11.53 -25.94 2.39
CA GLY A 469 10.30 -25.18 2.07
C GLY A 469 9.83 -25.30 0.62
N CYS A 470 10.44 -26.15 -0.20
CA CYS A 470 10.00 -26.42 -1.58
C CYS A 470 8.62 -27.10 -1.69
N ASP A 471 8.15 -27.66 -0.58
CA ASP A 471 6.87 -28.37 -0.37
C ASP A 471 5.79 -27.52 0.30
N LYS A 472 6.05 -26.23 0.54
CA LYS A 472 5.09 -25.28 1.13
C LYS A 472 4.34 -24.48 0.07
N GLU A 473 3.12 -24.04 0.40
CA GLU A 473 2.28 -23.12 -0.41
C GLU A 473 1.92 -23.67 -1.81
N ILE A 474 1.67 -24.98 -1.92
CA ILE A 474 1.24 -25.64 -3.16
C ILE A 474 -0.29 -25.67 -3.22
N HIS A 475 -0.88 -24.76 -4.00
CA HIS A 475 -2.34 -24.63 -4.16
C HIS A 475 -2.91 -25.34 -5.40
N VAL A 476 -2.05 -25.92 -6.22
CA VAL A 476 -2.38 -26.64 -7.47
C VAL A 476 -1.64 -27.97 -7.44
N GLU A 477 -2.11 -28.99 -8.16
CA GLU A 477 -1.34 -30.24 -8.29
C GLU A 477 -0.01 -29.99 -9.02
N VAL A 478 1.06 -29.85 -8.25
CA VAL A 478 2.43 -29.80 -8.74
C VAL A 478 2.99 -31.22 -8.62
N GLY A 479 3.04 -31.93 -9.74
CA GLY A 479 3.45 -33.33 -9.81
C GLY A 479 4.89 -33.54 -10.28
N ASP A 480 5.11 -34.73 -10.84
CA ASP A 480 6.32 -35.09 -11.57
C ASP A 480 6.59 -34.11 -12.74
N PRO A 481 7.82 -34.08 -13.30
CA PRO A 481 8.09 -33.37 -14.53
C PRO A 481 7.11 -33.79 -15.63
N VAL A 482 6.81 -32.88 -16.55
CA VAL A 482 5.97 -33.20 -17.71
C VAL A 482 6.82 -33.11 -18.95
N VAL A 483 6.92 -34.21 -19.68
CA VAL A 483 7.50 -34.28 -21.02
C VAL A 483 6.37 -34.31 -22.03
N ARG A 484 6.53 -33.57 -23.13
CA ARG A 484 5.62 -33.63 -24.28
C ARG A 484 6.44 -33.77 -25.55
N PHE A 485 6.02 -34.69 -26.41
CA PHE A 485 6.41 -34.68 -27.81
C PHE A 485 5.55 -33.65 -28.53
N ASN A 486 6.15 -32.54 -28.95
CA ASN A 486 5.43 -31.37 -29.42
C ASN A 486 5.17 -31.41 -30.92
N ASN A 487 6.20 -31.71 -31.71
CA ASN A 487 6.11 -31.62 -33.17
C ASN A 487 7.20 -32.43 -33.88
N PHE A 488 6.91 -32.77 -35.14
CA PHE A 488 7.91 -33.19 -36.13
C PHE A 488 8.42 -31.93 -36.86
N ASN A 489 9.69 -31.57 -36.67
CA ASN A 489 10.33 -30.39 -37.25
C ASN A 489 11.22 -30.77 -38.45
N ASP A 490 11.71 -29.82 -39.24
CA ASP A 490 12.44 -30.08 -40.49
C ASP A 490 13.63 -31.04 -40.34
N SER A 491 14.23 -31.09 -39.16
CA SER A 491 15.42 -31.91 -38.90
C SER A 491 15.40 -32.65 -37.56
N SER A 492 14.36 -32.46 -36.74
CA SER A 492 14.28 -33.02 -35.39
C SER A 492 12.87 -33.44 -34.98
N LEU A 493 12.82 -34.37 -34.03
CA LEU A 493 11.66 -34.62 -33.19
C LEU A 493 11.73 -33.66 -32.00
N ASP A 494 10.77 -32.74 -31.89
CA ASP A 494 10.81 -31.67 -30.89
C ASP A 494 10.05 -32.06 -29.62
N PHE A 495 10.73 -32.00 -28.48
CA PHE A 495 10.19 -32.28 -27.16
C PHE A 495 10.24 -31.05 -26.25
N ALA A 496 9.30 -30.95 -25.32
CA ALA A 496 9.34 -30.00 -24.21
C ALA A 496 9.37 -30.72 -22.86
N LEU A 497 10.34 -30.37 -22.01
CA LEU A 497 10.40 -30.76 -20.61
C LEU A 497 10.01 -29.58 -19.72
N ARG A 498 9.00 -29.77 -18.88
CA ARG A 498 8.46 -28.76 -17.96
C ARG A 498 8.63 -29.20 -16.50
N VAL A 499 9.17 -28.30 -15.68
CA VAL A 499 9.24 -28.41 -14.22
C VAL A 499 8.75 -27.11 -13.60
N PHE A 500 7.95 -27.16 -12.53
CA PHE A 500 7.53 -25.96 -11.83
C PHE A 500 8.56 -25.51 -10.78
N VAL A 501 8.84 -24.22 -10.74
CA VAL A 501 9.78 -23.60 -9.80
C VAL A 501 9.09 -22.56 -8.92
N ARG A 502 9.75 -22.20 -7.82
CA ARG A 502 9.19 -21.35 -6.76
C ARG A 502 8.94 -19.88 -7.16
N ASP A 503 9.68 -19.34 -8.13
CA ASP A 503 9.57 -17.95 -8.54
C ASP A 503 10.14 -17.73 -9.96
N TYR A 504 9.83 -16.57 -10.54
CA TYR A 504 10.21 -16.22 -11.91
C TYR A 504 11.73 -16.20 -12.13
N GLY A 505 12.52 -15.75 -11.15
CA GLY A 505 13.99 -15.72 -11.26
C GLY A 505 14.59 -17.11 -11.22
N SER A 506 14.05 -18.00 -10.38
CA SER A 506 14.51 -19.39 -10.27
C SER A 506 14.41 -20.18 -11.57
N GLN A 507 13.50 -19.81 -12.48
CA GLN A 507 13.34 -20.49 -13.76
C GLN A 507 14.61 -20.43 -14.62
N PHE A 508 15.37 -19.33 -14.56
CA PHE A 508 16.54 -19.15 -15.43
C PHE A 508 17.65 -20.10 -15.03
N LYS A 509 17.94 -20.19 -13.72
CA LYS A 509 18.90 -21.16 -13.19
C LYS A 509 18.43 -22.59 -13.46
N MET A 510 17.16 -22.90 -13.17
CA MET A 510 16.60 -24.23 -13.44
C MET A 510 16.76 -24.65 -14.91
N LYS A 511 16.39 -23.78 -15.87
CA LYS A 511 16.57 -24.05 -17.30
C LYS A 511 18.04 -24.28 -17.67
N SER A 512 18.97 -23.51 -17.10
CA SER A 512 20.41 -23.69 -17.36
C SER A 512 20.91 -25.04 -16.86
N GLU A 513 20.60 -25.38 -15.61
CA GLU A 513 21.03 -26.64 -15.00
C GLU A 513 20.39 -27.86 -15.67
N MET A 514 19.09 -27.78 -16.01
CA MET A 514 18.42 -28.82 -16.77
C MET A 514 19.07 -29.07 -18.13
N ARG A 515 19.56 -28.04 -18.83
CA ARG A 515 20.31 -28.21 -20.09
C ARG A 515 21.65 -28.92 -19.87
N THR A 516 22.35 -28.59 -18.79
CA THR A 516 23.61 -29.28 -18.44
C THR A 516 23.37 -30.75 -18.11
N ILE A 517 22.36 -31.05 -17.30
CA ILE A 517 21.96 -32.43 -16.96
C ILE A 517 21.53 -33.17 -18.23
N MET A 518 20.72 -32.55 -19.07
CA MET A 518 20.29 -33.10 -20.36
C MET A 518 21.48 -33.45 -21.24
N TYR A 519 22.47 -32.56 -21.37
CA TYR A 519 23.67 -32.81 -22.16
C TYR A 519 24.46 -34.03 -21.65
N GLN A 520 24.55 -34.21 -20.33
CA GLN A 520 25.19 -35.39 -19.73
C GLN A 520 24.40 -36.67 -20.04
N GLU A 521 23.11 -36.68 -19.75
CA GLU A 521 22.25 -37.86 -19.93
C GLU A 521 22.13 -38.26 -21.41
N PHE A 522 22.06 -37.29 -22.33
CA PHE A 522 22.03 -37.55 -23.77
C PHE A 522 23.31 -38.23 -24.24
N LYS A 523 24.47 -37.86 -23.67
CA LYS A 523 25.74 -38.52 -23.97
C LYS A 523 25.76 -39.96 -23.45
N ASP A 524 25.23 -40.20 -22.26
CA ASP A 524 25.21 -41.53 -21.63
C ASP A 524 24.30 -42.52 -22.38
N TYR A 525 23.25 -42.03 -23.04
CA TYR A 525 22.27 -42.83 -23.77
C TYR A 525 22.34 -42.71 -25.31
N ASP A 526 23.37 -42.05 -25.87
CA ASP A 526 23.53 -41.75 -27.31
C ASP A 526 22.27 -41.12 -27.95
N ILE A 527 21.62 -40.20 -27.23
CA ILE A 527 20.55 -39.37 -27.80
C ILE A 527 21.20 -38.23 -28.58
N ARG A 528 20.97 -38.19 -29.89
CA ARG A 528 21.67 -37.29 -30.80
C ARG A 528 20.83 -36.05 -31.08
N ILE A 529 21.44 -34.88 -30.92
CA ILE A 529 20.89 -33.62 -31.42
C ILE A 529 21.34 -33.49 -32.88
N PRO A 530 20.39 -33.46 -33.84
CA PRO A 530 20.72 -33.49 -35.25
C PRO A 530 21.24 -32.12 -35.70
N TRP A 531 22.18 -32.15 -36.64
CA TRP A 531 22.44 -30.98 -37.48
C TRP A 531 21.26 -30.78 -38.45
N PRO A 532 21.12 -29.60 -39.07
CA PRO A 532 20.18 -29.43 -40.17
C PRO A 532 20.41 -30.53 -41.24
N ILE A 533 19.41 -31.39 -41.45
CA ILE A 533 19.45 -32.47 -42.42
C ILE A 533 18.76 -32.04 -43.71
N ARG A 534 19.30 -32.49 -44.84
CA ARG A 534 18.67 -32.39 -46.15
C ARG A 534 18.83 -33.72 -46.86
N THR A 535 17.73 -34.24 -47.36
CA THR A 535 17.74 -35.42 -48.22
C THR A 535 18.16 -35.00 -49.62
N VAL A 536 19.29 -35.52 -50.11
CA VAL A 536 19.70 -35.36 -51.51
C VAL A 536 19.25 -36.61 -52.24
N TYR A 537 18.24 -36.48 -53.10
CA TYR A 537 17.72 -37.59 -53.86
C TYR A 537 18.61 -37.88 -55.07
N GLN A 538 19.21 -39.07 -55.10
CA GLN A 538 20.00 -39.59 -56.21
C GLN A 538 19.48 -40.98 -56.66
N GLY A 539 18.19 -41.10 -57.05
CA GLY A 539 17.75 -42.22 -57.91
C GLY A 539 16.36 -42.84 -57.67
N ASP A 540 15.87 -43.44 -58.77
CA ASP A 540 14.74 -44.37 -59.06
C ASP A 540 13.44 -44.32 -58.24
N GLU A 541 12.54 -43.42 -58.65
CA GLU A 541 11.16 -43.24 -58.16
C GLU A 541 10.33 -44.54 -58.13
N LYS A 542 10.63 -45.51 -59.00
CA LYS A 542 9.86 -46.76 -59.05
C LYS A 542 10.07 -47.62 -57.81
N ARG A 543 11.31 -47.69 -57.31
CA ARG A 543 11.62 -48.48 -56.12
C ARG A 543 10.94 -47.89 -54.88
N GLU A 544 10.93 -46.57 -54.76
CA GLU A 544 10.26 -45.87 -53.67
C GLU A 544 8.75 -46.08 -53.71
N ALA A 545 8.13 -45.98 -54.90
CA ALA A 545 6.71 -46.30 -55.08
C ALA A 545 6.37 -47.75 -54.68
N GLU A 546 7.22 -48.72 -55.05
CA GLU A 546 7.06 -50.12 -54.63
C GLU A 546 7.23 -50.32 -53.12
N GLU A 547 8.19 -49.63 -52.48
CA GLU A 547 8.39 -49.70 -51.03
C GLU A 547 7.22 -49.08 -50.26
N ILE A 548 6.67 -47.97 -50.74
CA ILE A 548 5.46 -47.32 -50.21
C ILE A 548 4.25 -48.24 -50.38
N GLY A 549 4.07 -48.84 -51.56
CA GLY A 549 2.93 -49.68 -51.90
C GLY A 549 2.79 -50.95 -51.05
N LYS A 550 3.86 -51.42 -50.40
CA LYS A 550 3.83 -52.59 -49.51
C LYS A 550 2.82 -52.47 -48.36
N PHE A 551 2.49 -51.25 -47.96
CA PHE A 551 1.62 -50.97 -46.81
C PHE A 551 0.24 -50.43 -47.18
N ASP A 552 -0.12 -50.40 -48.48
CA ASP A 552 -1.40 -49.84 -48.95
C ASP A 552 -2.60 -50.51 -48.27
N LYS A 553 -2.64 -51.84 -48.23
CA LYS A 553 -3.72 -52.59 -47.57
C LYS A 553 -3.95 -52.19 -46.10
N ILE A 554 -2.87 -51.92 -45.37
CA ILE A 554 -2.96 -51.51 -43.95
C ILE A 554 -3.44 -50.06 -43.86
N ARG A 555 -2.94 -49.17 -44.73
CA ARG A 555 -3.38 -47.78 -44.78
C ARG A 555 -4.86 -47.68 -45.17
N ASP A 556 -5.32 -48.46 -46.14
CA ASP A 556 -6.72 -48.49 -46.57
C ASP A 556 -7.65 -48.95 -45.45
N GLN A 557 -7.20 -49.92 -44.62
CA GLN A 557 -7.96 -50.33 -43.44
C GLN A 557 -8.09 -49.18 -42.43
N VAL A 558 -7.02 -48.45 -42.17
CA VAL A 558 -7.04 -47.28 -41.26
C VAL A 558 -7.91 -46.16 -41.84
N VAL A 559 -7.86 -45.91 -43.15
CA VAL A 559 -8.71 -44.93 -43.83
C VAL A 559 -10.19 -45.32 -43.72
N LYS A 560 -10.54 -46.60 -43.83
CA LYS A 560 -11.92 -47.08 -43.65
C LYS A 560 -12.42 -46.93 -42.21
N GLU A 561 -11.54 -47.08 -41.23
CA GLU A 561 -11.93 -47.05 -39.81
C GLU A 561 -11.96 -45.62 -39.23
N TYR A 562 -11.04 -44.75 -39.66
CA TYR A 562 -10.83 -43.43 -39.07
C TYR A 562 -10.91 -42.26 -40.08
N GLY A 563 -11.10 -42.56 -41.37
CA GLY A 563 -11.23 -41.56 -42.42
C GLY A 563 -12.50 -40.71 -42.26
N SER A 564 -12.45 -39.47 -42.75
CA SER A 564 -13.61 -38.60 -42.81
C SER A 564 -14.65 -39.12 -43.83
N LYS A 565 -15.93 -38.80 -43.66
CA LYS A 565 -16.98 -39.20 -44.64
C LYS A 565 -16.76 -38.65 -46.06
N ASP A 566 -16.02 -37.55 -46.19
CA ASP A 566 -15.64 -36.98 -47.50
C ASP A 566 -14.54 -37.80 -48.21
N THR A 567 -13.81 -38.65 -47.48
CA THR A 567 -12.75 -39.53 -48.00
C THR A 567 -13.22 -40.95 -48.33
N GLU A 568 -14.44 -41.34 -47.96
CA GLU A 568 -14.99 -42.67 -48.24
C GLU A 568 -15.25 -42.90 -49.75
N GLY A 569 -15.60 -41.86 -50.51
CA GLY A 569 -15.90 -41.96 -51.94
C GLY A 569 -14.69 -42.23 -52.86
N SER A 570 -13.46 -42.09 -52.37
CA SER A 570 -12.22 -42.32 -53.14
C SER A 570 -11.59 -43.69 -52.92
N ALA A 571 -12.06 -44.48 -51.94
CA ALA A 571 -11.46 -45.76 -51.58
C ALA A 571 -12.05 -46.97 -52.34
N GLU A 572 -13.06 -46.78 -53.20
CA GLU A 572 -13.71 -47.85 -53.97
C GLU A 572 -13.30 -47.90 -55.47
N GLU A 573 -12.50 -46.95 -55.97
CA GLU A 573 -12.12 -46.88 -57.41
C GLU A 573 -10.63 -47.08 -57.74
N GLY A 574 -9.84 -47.67 -56.83
CA GLY A 574 -8.40 -47.96 -57.04
C GLY A 574 -8.10 -49.41 -57.39
#